data_AF-A0A8S7BX65-F1
#
_entry.id   AF-A0A8S7BX65-F1
#
_cell.length_a   1.000
_cell.length_b   1.000
_cell.length_c   1.000
_cell.angle_alpha   90.00
_cell.angle_beta   90.00
_cell.angle_gamma   90.00
#
_symmetry.space_group_name_H-M   'P 1'
#
loop_
_entity.id
_entity.type
_entity.pdbx_description
1 polymer ?
#
loop_
_entity_poly.entity_id
_entity_poly.type
_entity_poly.pdbx_seq_one_letter_code
_entity_poly.pdbx_strand_id
1 'polypeptide(L)'
;MKAFNKLFSLVVASVLVFSLAGCGDKEESKKFSANLNGTEIAITYVYKGDKVLKQSSETKIQFASIGATTKEDAAKTLEPLSA
;
A
#
# COMPACT_ATOMS: atom_id res chain seq x y z
N MET A 1 31.59 29.22 29.47
CA MET A 1 31.13 27.81 29.41
C MET A 1 29.62 27.62 29.64
N LYS A 2 29.00 28.22 30.67
CA LYS A 2 27.54 28.04 30.96
C LYS A 2 26.60 28.48 29.82
N ALA A 3 26.87 29.61 29.16
CA ALA A 3 26.03 30.12 28.06
C ALA A 3 26.21 29.32 26.74
N PHE A 4 27.42 28.81 26.50
CA PHE A 4 27.74 28.02 25.30
C PHE A 4 27.07 26.63 25.35
N ASN A 5 27.04 25.99 26.51
CA ASN A 5 26.30 24.74 26.71
C ASN A 5 24.77 24.93 26.57
N LYS A 6 24.23 26.10 26.98
CA LYS A 6 22.80 26.40 26.78
C LYS A 6 22.45 26.60 25.31
N LEU A 7 23.30 27.31 24.55
CA LEU A 7 23.12 27.49 23.11
C LEU A 7 23.27 26.18 22.34
N PHE A 8 24.27 25.36 22.68
CA PHE A 8 24.48 24.06 22.05
C PHE A 8 23.33 23.09 22.36
N SER A 9 22.84 23.07 23.61
CA SER A 9 21.68 22.27 24.01
C SER A 9 20.39 22.70 23.30
N LEU A 10 20.21 23.99 23.03
CA LEU A 10 19.03 24.50 22.31
C LEU A 10 19.06 24.12 20.82
N VAL A 11 20.25 24.16 20.20
CA VAL A 11 20.46 23.75 18.81
C VAL A 11 20.29 22.24 18.64
N VAL A 12 20.79 21.43 19.56
CA VAL A 12 20.58 19.98 19.53
C VAL A 12 19.10 19.63 19.73
N ALA A 13 18.41 20.31 20.65
CA ALA A 13 16.98 20.11 20.86
C ALA A 13 16.14 20.51 19.64
N SER A 14 16.47 21.61 18.94
CA SER A 14 15.73 22.02 17.74
C SER A 14 15.94 21.06 16.57
N VAL A 15 17.17 20.57 16.35
CA VAL A 15 17.47 19.57 15.31
C VAL A 15 16.70 18.25 15.54
N LEU A 16 16.56 17.83 16.80
CA LEU A 16 15.77 16.64 17.15
C LEU A 16 14.28 16.83 16.87
N VAL A 17 13.71 18.02 17.07
CA VAL A 17 12.29 18.27 16.76
C VAL A 17 12.04 18.27 15.25
N PHE A 18 12.97 18.80 14.45
CA PHE A 18 12.85 18.79 12.98
C PHE A 18 13.08 17.40 12.37
N SER A 19 13.90 16.53 12.98
CA SER A 19 14.08 15.16 12.49
C SER A 19 12.86 14.26 12.72
N LEU A 20 12.01 14.56 13.72
CA LEU A 20 10.75 13.85 13.96
C LEU A 20 9.63 14.24 12.98
N ALA A 21 9.67 15.44 12.39
CA ALA A 21 8.65 15.91 11.45
C ALA A 21 8.77 15.31 10.03
N GLY A 22 9.82 14.53 9.75
CA GLY A 22 10.08 13.91 8.44
C GLY A 22 9.35 12.59 8.17
N CYS A 23 8.53 12.09 9.09
CA CYS A 23 7.87 10.79 8.99
C CYS A 23 6.36 10.95 8.84
N GLY A 24 5.87 11.37 7.67
CA GLY A 24 4.41 11.48 7.50
C GLY A 24 3.90 11.67 6.08
N ASP A 25 4.72 12.23 5.18
CA ASP A 25 4.22 12.71 3.89
C ASP A 25 4.81 12.03 2.65
N LYS A 26 5.58 10.94 2.82
CA LYS A 26 6.01 10.15 1.65
C LYS A 26 4.86 9.25 1.18
N GLU A 27 4.60 9.27 -0.12
CA GLU A 27 3.77 8.24 -0.73
C GLU A 27 4.55 6.92 -0.72
N GLU A 28 3.93 5.90 -0.15
CA GLU A 28 4.49 4.57 -0.02
C GLU A 28 3.60 3.57 -0.72
N SER A 29 4.20 2.46 -1.16
CA SER A 29 3.48 1.35 -1.78
C SER A 29 3.72 0.08 -0.99
N LYS A 30 2.64 -0.67 -0.72
CA LYS A 30 2.71 -1.99 -0.10
C LYS A 30 1.85 -2.98 -0.87
N LYS A 31 2.48 -4.07 -1.31
CA LYS A 31 1.83 -5.17 -2.01
C LYS A 31 1.62 -6.34 -1.06
N PHE A 32 0.40 -6.84 -1.04
CA PHE A 32 0.03 -8.08 -0.37
C PHE A 32 -0.36 -9.10 -1.44
N SER A 33 -0.05 -10.37 -1.20
CA SER A 33 -0.40 -11.44 -2.13
C SER A 33 -0.90 -12.65 -1.35
N ALA A 34 -1.97 -13.25 -1.86
CA ALA A 34 -2.61 -14.42 -1.29
C ALA A 34 -3.01 -15.38 -2.41
N ASN A 35 -3.01 -16.68 -2.10
CA ASN A 35 -3.61 -17.69 -2.95
C ASN A 35 -4.80 -18.29 -2.21
N LEU A 36 -5.98 -18.20 -2.82
CA LEU A 36 -7.24 -18.70 -2.26
C LEU A 36 -7.85 -19.65 -3.27
N ASN A 37 -7.87 -20.94 -2.95
CA ASN A 37 -8.45 -21.99 -3.80
C ASN A 37 -7.95 -21.95 -5.26
N GLY A 38 -6.65 -21.68 -5.47
CA GLY A 38 -6.05 -21.62 -6.80
C GLY A 38 -6.21 -20.29 -7.54
N THR A 39 -6.95 -19.34 -6.96
CA THR A 39 -6.98 -17.94 -7.39
C THR A 39 -5.89 -17.15 -6.70
N GLU A 40 -5.00 -16.52 -7.48
CA GLU A 40 -3.96 -15.64 -6.96
C GLU A 40 -4.53 -14.21 -6.88
N ILE A 41 -4.47 -13.60 -5.71
CA ILE A 41 -4.92 -12.22 -5.47
C ILE A 41 -3.71 -11.41 -5.02
N ALA A 42 -3.45 -10.30 -5.70
CA ALA A 42 -2.45 -9.33 -5.33
C ALA A 42 -3.10 -7.95 -5.15
N ILE A 43 -2.96 -7.38 -3.96
CA ILE A 43 -3.49 -6.05 -3.65
C ILE A 43 -2.32 -5.13 -3.38
N THR A 44 -2.25 -4.03 -4.11
CA THR A 44 -1.25 -2.98 -3.93
C THR A 44 -1.93 -1.73 -3.40
N TYR A 45 -1.52 -1.30 -2.21
CA TYR A 45 -1.93 -0.05 -1.60
C TYR A 45 -0.85 1.00 -1.80
N VAL A 46 -1.22 2.10 -2.44
CA VAL A 46 -0.45 3.35 -2.39
C VAL A 46 -1.07 4.20 -1.29
N TYR A 47 -0.27 4.56 -0.29
CA TYR A 47 -0.74 5.24 0.91
C TYR A 47 0.22 6.35 1.35
N LYS A 48 -0.31 7.28 2.13
CA LYS A 48 0.43 8.40 2.72
C LYS A 48 -0.03 8.56 4.16
N GLY A 49 0.88 8.31 5.11
CA GLY A 49 0.51 8.14 6.52
C GLY A 49 -0.55 7.03 6.67
N ASP A 50 -1.64 7.30 7.38
CA ASP A 50 -2.72 6.32 7.60
C ASP A 50 -3.78 6.33 6.48
N LYS A 51 -3.57 7.09 5.40
CA LYS A 51 -4.54 7.26 4.32
C LYS A 51 -4.12 6.49 3.06
N VAL A 52 -4.96 5.56 2.62
CA VAL A 52 -4.84 4.94 1.29
C VAL A 52 -5.28 5.94 0.22
N LEU A 53 -4.42 6.15 -0.77
CA LEU A 53 -4.66 7.05 -1.90
C LEU A 53 -5.14 6.29 -3.14
N LYS A 54 -4.55 5.11 -3.39
CA LYS A 54 -4.90 4.24 -4.51
C LYS A 54 -4.81 2.80 -4.07
N GLN A 55 -5.80 2.01 -4.46
CA GLN A 55 -5.76 0.56 -4.36
C GLN A 55 -5.78 -0.01 -5.78
N SER A 56 -4.84 -0.89 -6.08
CA SER A 56 -4.88 -1.75 -7.28
C SER A 56 -5.07 -3.18 -6.83
N SER A 57 -5.98 -3.91 -7.47
CA SER A 57 -6.21 -5.32 -7.19
C SER A 57 -6.04 -6.10 -8.48
N GLU A 58 -5.07 -7.00 -8.50
CA GLU A 58 -4.80 -7.91 -9.60
C GLU A 58 -5.21 -9.32 -9.14
N THR A 59 -6.17 -9.90 -9.86
CA THR A 59 -6.69 -11.24 -9.54
C THR A 59 -6.50 -12.14 -10.74
N LYS A 60 -5.80 -13.25 -10.55
CA LYS A 60 -5.61 -14.30 -11.55
C LYS A 60 -6.47 -15.49 -11.18
N ILE A 61 -7.55 -15.67 -11.93
CA ILE A 61 -8.57 -16.70 -11.72
C ILE A 61 -8.33 -17.83 -12.72
N GLN A 62 -8.33 -19.07 -12.25
CA GLN A 62 -8.34 -20.22 -13.15
C GLN A 62 -9.75 -20.44 -13.68
N PHE A 63 -9.92 -20.67 -14.98
CA PHE A 63 -11.25 -20.85 -15.55
C PHE A 63 -12.02 -22.01 -14.89
N ALA A 64 -11.33 -23.11 -14.59
CA ALA A 64 -11.90 -24.24 -13.89
C ALA A 64 -12.48 -23.89 -12.50
N SER A 65 -11.90 -22.93 -11.79
CA SER A 65 -12.38 -22.54 -10.45
C SER A 65 -13.69 -21.73 -10.49
N ILE A 66 -14.06 -21.20 -11.65
CA ILE A 66 -15.35 -20.51 -11.89
C ILE A 66 -16.28 -21.34 -12.79
N GLY A 67 -15.95 -22.61 -13.05
CA GLY A 67 -16.75 -23.48 -13.92
C GLY A 67 -16.71 -23.11 -15.41
N ALA A 68 -15.78 -22.24 -15.83
CA ALA A 68 -15.60 -21.86 -17.22
C ALA A 68 -14.63 -22.81 -17.93
N THR A 69 -14.92 -23.12 -19.19
CA THR A 69 -14.04 -23.91 -20.07
C THR A 69 -13.47 -23.07 -21.21
N THR A 70 -14.08 -21.93 -21.49
CA THR A 70 -13.69 -20.98 -22.53
C THR A 70 -13.54 -19.57 -21.98
N LYS A 71 -12.87 -18.71 -22.74
CA LYS A 71 -12.72 -17.30 -22.41
C LYS A 71 -14.05 -16.55 -22.42
N GLU A 72 -14.96 -16.90 -23.34
CA GLU A 72 -16.29 -16.27 -23.42
C GLU A 72 -17.16 -16.62 -22.23
N ASP A 73 -17.13 -17.87 -21.74
CA ASP A 73 -17.90 -18.27 -20.56
C ASP A 73 -17.34 -17.60 -19.29
N ALA A 74 -16.02 -17.46 -19.21
CA ALA A 74 -15.38 -16.69 -18.14
C ALA A 74 -15.81 -15.21 -18.20
N ALA A 75 -15.81 -14.58 -19.38
CA ALA A 75 -16.22 -13.19 -19.56
C ALA A 75 -17.68 -12.96 -19.11
N LYS A 76 -18.62 -13.81 -19.53
CA LYS A 76 -20.03 -13.74 -19.09
C LYS A 76 -20.19 -13.79 -17.57
N THR A 77 -19.29 -14.47 -16.88
CA THR A 77 -19.31 -14.61 -15.41
C THR A 77 -18.65 -13.40 -14.72
N LEU A 78 -17.57 -12.87 -15.29
CA LEU A 78 -16.73 -11.85 -14.65
C LEU A 78 -17.10 -10.41 -15.04
N GLU A 79 -17.56 -10.16 -16.26
CA GLU A 79 -17.94 -8.82 -16.75
C GLU A 79 -18.98 -8.13 -15.83
N PRO A 80 -20.04 -8.81 -15.36
CA PRO A 80 -21.01 -8.20 -14.45
C PRO A 80 -20.42 -7.76 -13.09
N LEU A 81 -19.28 -8.34 -12.69
CA LEU A 81 -18.60 -8.04 -11.42
C LEU A 81 -17.60 -6.89 -11.55
N SER A 82 -17.26 -6.49 -12.78
CA SER A 82 -16.27 -5.46 -13.08
C SER A 82 -16.86 -4.06 -13.32
N ALA A 83 -18.18 -3.91 -13.13
CA ALA A 83 -18.94 -2.67 -13.33
C ALA A 83 -18.80 -1.68 -12.17
#